data_AF-A0A4P9XQC5-F1
#
_entry.id   AF-A0A4P9XQC5-F1
#
_cell.length_a   1.000
_cell.length_b   1.000
_cell.length_c   1.000
_cell.angle_alpha   90.00
_cell.angle_beta   90.00
_cell.angle_gamma   90.00
#
_symmetry.space_group_name_H-M   'P 1'
#
loop_
_entity.id
_entity.type
_entity.pdbx_description
1 polymer ?
#
loop_
_entity_poly.entity_id
_entity_poly.type
_entity_poly.pdbx_seq_one_letter_code
_entity_poly.pdbx_strand_id
1 'polypeptide(L)'
;RFDGKVLEPLIKSGIIKYVEPDHPVRANDAASGVQEAPSNWGLARIDKRRFPLQNTFHYPKSAGSGVTVYILDTGVNTAHGDLGGRAKFGVDVISNDVTTDDNGHGTFVAGLVGGKNFGVAKSCSMVSVKTLDSQGSAPSSKVIRAIQYVIDQHQKSETKKTIINLSLDAPRSRALNDAIAQATQQNITIVVAAGNGDDKGVPQDACNYSPSSASSSLPVITVGAVDKNDKVASFSNYGKCVTLLAPGTNLASISNKSPTSSAVLSGTSFAAPLVTGFAALIMADSDTLLSPAEIKEQIVSYATSGIISGLKSDGTPNALLFGNL
;
A
#
# COMPACT_ATOMS: atom_id res chain seq x y z
N ARG A 1 -6.84 2.01 53.69
CA ARG A 1 -7.99 2.80 53.20
C ARG A 1 -7.97 4.10 53.99
N PHE A 2 -7.66 5.22 53.37
CA PHE A 2 -7.76 6.51 54.06
C PHE A 2 -9.24 6.82 54.27
N ASP A 3 -9.64 6.99 55.53
CA ASP A 3 -11.00 7.37 55.87
C ASP A 3 -11.10 8.89 56.07
N GLY A 4 -12.31 9.39 56.34
CA GLY A 4 -12.55 10.82 56.54
C GLY A 4 -11.69 11.45 57.64
N LYS A 5 -11.23 10.67 58.64
CA LYS A 5 -10.38 11.16 59.73
C LYS A 5 -8.96 11.48 59.27
N VAL A 6 -8.49 10.84 58.20
CA VAL A 6 -7.16 11.10 57.62
C VAL A 6 -7.23 12.11 56.48
N LEU A 7 -8.28 12.08 55.66
CA LEU A 7 -8.41 12.94 54.48
C LEU A 7 -8.78 14.38 54.83
N GLU A 8 -9.60 14.61 55.86
CA GLU A 8 -10.03 15.96 56.22
C GLU A 8 -8.89 16.90 56.67
N PRO A 9 -7.97 16.48 57.56
CA PRO A 9 -6.83 17.34 57.93
C PRO A 9 -5.93 17.65 56.74
N LEU A 10 -5.73 16.69 55.83
CA LEU A 10 -4.90 16.83 54.65
C LEU A 10 -5.49 17.83 53.64
N ILE A 11 -6.80 17.76 53.38
CA ILE A 11 -7.50 18.72 52.50
C ILE A 11 -7.48 20.12 53.11
N LYS A 12 -7.66 20.24 54.44
CA LYS A 12 -7.69 21.54 55.15
C LYS A 12 -6.30 22.17 55.33
N SER A 13 -5.22 21.42 55.14
CA SER A 13 -3.84 21.88 55.37
C SER A 13 -3.35 22.94 54.36
N GLY A 14 -4.00 23.07 53.20
CA GLY A 14 -3.59 23.97 52.12
C GLY A 14 -2.35 23.51 51.34
N ILE A 15 -1.73 22.39 51.74
CA ILE A 15 -0.52 21.83 51.12
C ILE A 15 -0.87 20.86 49.97
N ILE A 16 -2.14 20.47 49.83
CA ILE A 16 -2.61 19.47 48.87
C ILE A 16 -3.69 20.10 47.98
N LYS A 17 -3.54 19.97 46.66
CA LYS A 17 -4.42 20.61 45.66
C LYS A 17 -5.79 19.91 45.51
N TYR A 18 -5.82 18.59 45.55
CA TYR A 18 -7.03 17.78 45.64
C TYR A 18 -6.69 16.35 46.06
N VAL A 19 -7.70 15.60 46.50
CA VAL A 19 -7.63 14.16 46.76
C VAL A 19 -8.73 13.50 45.94
N GLU A 20 -8.39 12.46 45.19
CA GLU A 20 -9.32 11.70 44.38
C GLU A 20 -9.32 10.23 44.82
N PRO A 21 -10.49 9.57 44.89
CA PRO A 21 -10.55 8.12 45.09
C PRO A 21 -9.80 7.39 43.98
N ASP A 22 -9.18 6.26 44.31
CA ASP A 22 -8.60 5.39 43.30
C ASP A 22 -9.71 4.82 42.41
N HIS A 23 -9.51 4.92 41.09
CA HIS A 23 -10.43 4.44 40.07
C HIS A 23 -9.78 3.29 39.30
N PRO A 24 -10.48 2.17 39.04
CA PRO A 24 -9.93 1.13 38.19
C PRO A 24 -9.68 1.68 36.78
N VAL A 25 -8.41 1.81 36.41
CA VAL A 25 -7.99 2.08 35.03
C VAL A 25 -8.14 0.79 34.24
N ARG A 26 -9.00 0.80 33.23
CA ARG A 26 -9.18 -0.32 32.30
C ARG A 26 -8.49 0.00 30.99
N ALA A 27 -7.83 -0.99 30.39
CA ALA A 27 -7.40 -0.90 29.00
C ALA A 27 -8.65 -0.67 28.13
N ASN A 28 -8.64 0.37 27.31
CA ASN A 28 -9.59 0.51 26.20
C ASN A 28 -9.12 -0.42 25.08
N ASP A 29 -9.47 -1.69 25.18
CA ASP A 29 -9.36 -2.65 24.08
C ASP A 29 -10.37 -2.27 23.00
N ALA A 30 -10.01 -1.29 22.16
CA ALA A 30 -10.76 -0.99 20.94
C ALA A 30 -10.35 -2.01 19.87
N ALA A 31 -11.32 -2.84 19.45
CA ALA A 31 -11.12 -3.96 18.53
C ALA A 31 -10.68 -3.55 17.11
N SER A 32 -10.12 -4.51 16.37
CA SER A 32 -9.93 -4.50 14.91
C SER A 32 -11.21 -4.07 14.16
N GLY A 33 -11.07 -3.45 12.99
CA GLY A 33 -12.20 -3.02 12.16
C GLY A 33 -12.64 -4.11 11.18
N VAL A 34 -13.94 -4.13 10.86
CA VAL A 34 -14.53 -4.98 9.82
C VAL A 34 -15.28 -4.11 8.82
N GLN A 35 -15.01 -4.28 7.54
CA GLN A 35 -15.84 -3.75 6.47
C GLN A 35 -16.75 -4.86 5.94
N GLU A 36 -18.04 -4.69 6.16
CA GLU A 36 -19.08 -5.50 5.53
C GLU A 36 -19.23 -5.11 4.06
N ALA A 37 -19.44 -6.12 3.21
CA ALA A 37 -19.67 -5.97 1.78
C ALA A 37 -18.70 -5.00 1.08
N PRO A 38 -17.37 -5.29 1.10
CA PRO A 38 -16.40 -4.39 0.49
C PRO A 38 -16.70 -4.14 -0.99
N SER A 39 -16.48 -2.90 -1.42
CA SER A 39 -16.89 -2.43 -2.75
C SER A 39 -16.06 -3.02 -3.89
N ASN A 40 -14.99 -3.75 -3.60
CA ASN A 40 -14.29 -4.60 -4.56
C ASN A 40 -14.06 -5.99 -3.99
N TRP A 41 -14.13 -7.00 -4.86
CA TRP A 41 -13.96 -8.40 -4.49
C TRP A 41 -12.55 -8.73 -3.98
N GLY A 42 -11.55 -7.93 -4.37
CA GLY A 42 -10.16 -8.12 -3.98
C GLY A 42 -9.97 -8.05 -2.47
N LEU A 43 -10.65 -7.12 -1.79
CA LEU A 43 -10.63 -7.03 -0.32
C LEU A 43 -11.19 -8.28 0.35
N ALA A 44 -12.36 -8.75 -0.09
CA ALA A 44 -12.94 -10.00 0.42
C ALA A 44 -12.04 -11.21 0.12
N ARG A 45 -11.34 -11.20 -1.03
CA ARG A 45 -10.42 -12.27 -1.37
C ARG A 45 -9.22 -12.30 -0.45
N ILE A 46 -8.55 -11.18 -0.20
CA ILE A 46 -7.35 -11.16 0.64
C ILE A 46 -7.67 -11.38 2.12
N ASP A 47 -8.92 -11.22 2.54
CA ASP A 47 -9.36 -11.49 3.92
C ASP A 47 -9.38 -12.98 4.29
N LYS A 48 -9.53 -13.88 3.31
CA LYS A 48 -9.69 -15.33 3.53
C LYS A 48 -8.63 -16.14 2.79
N ARG A 49 -8.18 -17.23 3.40
CA ARG A 49 -7.21 -18.14 2.74
C ARG A 49 -7.87 -19.00 1.66
N ARG A 50 -9.12 -19.43 1.85
CA ARG A 50 -9.81 -20.38 0.97
C ARG A 50 -11.27 -19.98 0.75
N PHE A 51 -11.85 -20.48 -0.33
CA PHE A 51 -13.29 -20.41 -0.60
C PHE A 51 -14.10 -21.31 0.37
N PRO A 52 -15.40 -21.01 0.58
CA PRO A 52 -16.14 -19.84 0.06
C PRO A 52 -15.70 -18.54 0.74
N LEU A 53 -15.72 -17.42 -0.01
CA LEU A 53 -15.41 -16.12 0.56
C LEU A 53 -16.58 -15.63 1.42
N GLN A 54 -16.26 -15.07 2.58
CA GLN A 54 -17.18 -14.17 3.27
C GLN A 54 -17.02 -12.78 2.63
N ASN A 55 -18.12 -12.06 2.46
CA ASN A 55 -18.09 -10.73 1.86
C ASN A 55 -17.69 -9.67 2.90
N THR A 56 -16.53 -9.86 3.53
CA THR A 56 -16.00 -9.01 4.61
C THR A 56 -14.51 -8.75 4.40
N PHE A 57 -14.01 -7.68 5.00
CA PHE A 57 -12.59 -7.37 5.05
C PHE A 57 -12.20 -6.86 6.44
N HIS A 58 -11.28 -7.56 7.10
CA HIS A 58 -10.76 -7.22 8.42
C HIS A 58 -9.46 -6.43 8.30
N TYR A 59 -9.27 -5.48 9.20
CA TYR A 59 -8.05 -4.69 9.29
C TYR A 59 -7.77 -4.34 10.76
N PRO A 60 -6.49 -4.20 11.15
CA PRO A 60 -6.13 -3.87 12.52
C PRO A 60 -6.61 -2.47 12.88
N LYS A 61 -6.68 -2.18 14.19
CA LYS A 61 -7.07 -0.87 14.73
C LYS A 61 -6.23 0.27 14.15
N SER A 62 -4.93 0.03 13.94
CA SER A 62 -4.00 1.01 13.38
C SER A 62 -4.42 1.43 11.97
N ALA A 63 -4.97 0.51 11.17
CA ALA A 63 -5.45 0.72 9.80
C ALA A 63 -4.45 1.45 8.88
N GLY A 64 -3.14 1.37 9.16
CA GLY A 64 -2.09 2.09 8.42
C GLY A 64 -1.74 3.47 8.97
N SER A 65 -2.28 3.89 10.12
CA SER A 65 -2.00 5.18 10.76
C SER A 65 -0.50 5.38 11.01
N GLY A 66 -0.01 6.61 10.80
CA GLY A 66 1.40 6.97 10.96
C GLY A 66 2.31 6.56 9.79
N VAL A 67 1.80 5.79 8.82
CA VAL A 67 2.51 5.43 7.58
C VAL A 67 2.19 6.43 6.48
N THR A 68 3.22 6.86 5.75
CA THR A 68 3.07 7.68 4.54
C THR A 68 3.37 6.85 3.29
N VAL A 69 2.39 6.74 2.39
CA VAL A 69 2.53 6.08 1.09
C VAL A 69 2.67 7.14 -0.01
N TYR A 70 3.75 7.07 -0.76
CA TYR A 70 3.97 7.91 -1.95
C TYR A 70 3.49 7.17 -3.19
N ILE A 71 2.54 7.78 -3.90
CA ILE A 71 1.98 7.25 -5.15
C ILE A 71 2.71 7.93 -6.31
N LEU A 72 3.67 7.22 -6.91
CA LEU A 72 4.46 7.71 -8.05
C LEU A 72 3.76 7.27 -9.34
N ASP A 73 2.89 8.15 -9.86
CA ASP A 73 1.92 7.79 -10.90
C ASP A 73 1.49 9.04 -11.70
N THR A 74 0.34 9.03 -12.38
CA THR A 74 -0.20 10.15 -13.18
C THR A 74 -0.74 11.32 -12.35
N GLY A 75 -0.66 11.22 -11.02
CA GLY A 75 -1.26 12.14 -10.06
C GLY A 75 -2.38 11.46 -9.27
N VAL A 76 -3.00 12.19 -8.34
CA VAL A 76 -4.16 11.70 -7.57
C VAL A 76 -5.19 12.82 -7.48
N ASN A 77 -6.46 12.52 -7.70
CA ASN A 77 -7.56 13.41 -7.32
C ASN A 77 -7.69 13.41 -5.78
N THR A 78 -6.88 14.22 -5.11
CA THR A 78 -6.81 14.28 -3.65
C THR A 78 -8.10 14.76 -2.99
N ALA A 79 -8.98 15.43 -3.76
CA ALA A 79 -10.29 15.88 -3.30
C ALA A 79 -11.38 14.79 -3.36
N HIS A 80 -11.05 13.57 -3.84
CA HIS A 80 -12.01 12.48 -3.91
C HIS A 80 -12.51 12.09 -2.51
N GLY A 81 -13.83 12.03 -2.31
CA GLY A 81 -14.45 11.84 -1.00
C GLY A 81 -14.07 10.53 -0.30
N ASP A 82 -13.79 9.48 -1.08
CA ASP A 82 -13.30 8.20 -0.54
C ASP A 82 -11.91 8.29 0.11
N LEU A 83 -11.09 9.26 -0.28
CA LEU A 83 -9.77 9.50 0.33
C LEU A 83 -9.90 10.29 1.63
N GLY A 84 -11.00 11.04 1.84
CA GLY A 84 -11.34 11.66 3.13
C GLY A 84 -10.26 12.59 3.69
N GLY A 85 -9.49 13.26 2.82
CA GLY A 85 -8.39 14.15 3.22
C GLY A 85 -7.07 13.44 3.54
N ARG A 86 -6.99 12.11 3.39
CA ARG A 86 -5.75 11.34 3.63
C ARG A 86 -4.71 11.49 2.53
N ALA A 87 -5.10 11.99 1.35
CA ALA A 87 -4.18 12.23 0.24
C ALA A 87 -3.89 13.73 0.10
N LYS A 88 -2.62 14.08 -0.14
CA LYS A 88 -2.19 15.44 -0.47
C LYS A 88 -1.29 15.46 -1.70
N PHE A 89 -1.23 16.61 -2.37
CA PHE A 89 -0.28 16.83 -3.44
C PHE A 89 1.15 16.97 -2.88
N GLY A 90 2.12 16.33 -3.52
CA GLY A 90 3.54 16.45 -3.22
C GLY A 90 4.27 17.30 -4.26
N VAL A 91 4.49 16.73 -5.44
CA VAL A 91 5.21 17.37 -6.54
C VAL A 91 4.75 16.83 -7.89
N ASP A 92 4.87 17.65 -8.93
CA ASP A 92 4.81 17.25 -10.34
C ASP A 92 6.23 17.31 -10.91
N VAL A 93 6.82 16.15 -11.22
CA VAL A 93 8.16 16.09 -11.82
C VAL A 93 8.14 16.18 -13.35
N ILE A 94 6.97 16.15 -13.99
CA ILE A 94 6.81 16.23 -15.45
C ILE A 94 6.92 17.67 -15.91
N SER A 95 5.96 18.50 -15.49
CA SER A 95 5.74 19.87 -16.00
C SER A 95 5.77 20.96 -14.94
N ASN A 96 5.84 20.59 -13.65
CA ASN A 96 5.76 21.47 -12.47
C ASN A 96 4.44 22.25 -12.27
N ASP A 97 3.42 22.09 -13.13
CA ASP A 97 2.25 22.99 -13.15
C ASP A 97 0.89 22.27 -12.99
N VAL A 98 0.85 20.93 -12.97
CA VAL A 98 -0.41 20.17 -12.86
C VAL A 98 -0.48 19.42 -11.53
N THR A 99 -1.39 19.84 -10.65
CA THR A 99 -1.58 19.22 -9.33
C THR A 99 -2.59 18.07 -9.32
N THR A 100 -3.33 17.91 -10.41
CA THR A 100 -4.43 16.93 -10.55
C THR A 100 -4.02 15.71 -11.38
N ASP A 101 -4.79 14.63 -11.20
CA ASP A 101 -4.71 13.44 -12.05
C ASP A 101 -5.52 13.62 -13.33
N ASP A 102 -4.83 13.77 -14.45
CA ASP A 102 -5.38 13.97 -15.80
C ASP A 102 -5.52 12.66 -16.59
N ASN A 103 -5.06 11.54 -16.05
CA ASN A 103 -5.18 10.22 -16.65
C ASN A 103 -6.20 9.34 -15.91
N GLY A 104 -6.15 9.36 -14.57
CA GLY A 104 -7.02 8.58 -13.69
C GLY A 104 -6.36 7.34 -13.08
N HIS A 105 -5.23 6.89 -13.61
CA HIS A 105 -4.53 5.70 -13.13
C HIS A 105 -4.07 5.86 -11.68
N GLY A 106 -3.39 6.96 -11.33
CA GLY A 106 -2.89 7.18 -9.97
C GLY A 106 -4.01 7.38 -8.93
N THR A 107 -5.12 8.00 -9.30
CA THR A 107 -6.33 8.07 -8.45
C THR A 107 -6.87 6.68 -8.15
N PHE A 108 -6.94 5.81 -9.15
CA PHE A 108 -7.39 4.44 -9.00
C PHE A 108 -6.47 3.63 -8.07
N VAL A 109 -5.16 3.76 -8.25
CA VAL A 109 -4.12 3.17 -7.39
C VAL A 109 -4.27 3.65 -5.94
N ALA A 110 -4.37 4.96 -5.71
CA ALA A 110 -4.53 5.53 -4.37
C ALA A 110 -5.78 5.02 -3.64
N GLY A 111 -6.88 4.82 -4.37
CA GLY A 111 -8.10 4.22 -3.82
C GLY A 111 -7.90 2.80 -3.29
N LEU A 112 -7.13 1.97 -4.00
CA LEU A 112 -6.83 0.59 -3.58
C LEU A 112 -5.83 0.52 -2.42
N VAL A 113 -4.96 1.53 -2.28
CA VAL A 113 -4.08 1.64 -1.11
C VAL A 113 -4.88 2.00 0.14
N GLY A 114 -5.55 3.16 0.13
CA GLY A 114 -6.06 3.79 1.36
C GLY A 114 -7.44 4.45 1.24
N GLY A 115 -8.22 4.09 0.22
CA GLY A 115 -9.61 4.49 0.09
C GLY A 115 -10.50 3.94 1.22
N LYS A 116 -11.51 4.70 1.64
CA LYS A 116 -12.46 4.27 2.68
C LYS A 116 -13.19 3.00 2.27
N ASN A 117 -13.72 2.95 1.04
CA ASN A 117 -14.56 1.85 0.57
C ASN A 117 -13.75 0.79 -0.20
N PHE A 118 -12.65 1.20 -0.85
CA PHE A 118 -11.90 0.34 -1.77
C PHE A 118 -10.51 -0.08 -1.27
N GLY A 119 -9.97 0.63 -0.28
CA GLY A 119 -8.57 0.47 0.14
C GLY A 119 -8.35 -0.49 1.29
N VAL A 120 -7.11 -0.97 1.40
CA VAL A 120 -6.64 -1.88 2.45
C VAL A 120 -6.25 -1.09 3.71
N ALA A 121 -5.39 -0.08 3.59
CA ALA A 121 -4.89 0.75 4.70
C ALA A 121 -5.71 2.03 4.87
N LYS A 122 -6.87 1.91 5.51
CA LYS A 122 -7.90 2.97 5.57
C LYS A 122 -7.50 4.21 6.38
N SER A 123 -6.35 4.23 7.04
CA SER A 123 -5.85 5.35 7.84
C SER A 123 -4.42 5.77 7.48
N CYS A 124 -3.82 5.24 6.41
CA CYS A 124 -2.52 5.73 5.95
C CYS A 124 -2.63 7.12 5.32
N SER A 125 -1.57 7.92 5.44
CA SER A 125 -1.42 9.15 4.68
C SER A 125 -0.87 8.84 3.29
N MET A 126 -1.32 9.57 2.27
CA MET A 126 -0.87 9.42 0.90
C MET A 126 -0.33 10.73 0.34
N VAL A 127 0.74 10.64 -0.44
CA VAL A 127 1.33 11.78 -1.16
C VAL A 127 1.33 11.47 -2.65
N SER A 128 0.65 12.32 -3.42
CA SER A 128 0.67 12.28 -4.88
C SER A 128 2.01 12.82 -5.40
N VAL A 129 2.76 11.97 -6.10
CA VAL A 129 3.98 12.36 -6.82
C VAL A 129 3.70 12.14 -8.30
N LYS A 130 3.28 13.20 -8.99
CA LYS A 130 2.95 13.13 -10.41
C LYS A 130 4.25 12.90 -11.19
N THR A 131 4.39 11.67 -11.66
CA THR A 131 5.58 11.09 -12.28
C THR A 131 5.33 10.72 -13.73
N LEU A 132 4.07 10.59 -14.14
CA LEU A 132 3.62 10.27 -15.49
C LEU A 132 2.73 11.39 -16.03
N ASP A 133 2.77 11.61 -17.34
CA ASP A 133 1.92 12.57 -18.04
C ASP A 133 0.48 12.06 -18.24
N SER A 134 -0.35 12.84 -18.92
CA SER A 134 -1.76 12.50 -19.20
C SER A 134 -1.94 11.23 -20.03
N GLN A 135 -0.89 10.77 -20.72
CA GLN A 135 -0.88 9.52 -21.47
C GLN A 135 -0.31 8.34 -20.65
N GLY A 136 -0.01 8.55 -19.37
CA GLY A 136 0.58 7.53 -18.51
C GLY A 136 2.06 7.27 -18.81
N SER A 137 2.75 8.23 -19.43
CA SER A 137 4.12 8.06 -19.91
C SER A 137 5.10 9.05 -19.26
N ALA A 138 6.36 8.64 -19.13
CA ALA A 138 7.46 9.53 -18.76
C ALA A 138 8.82 8.93 -19.14
N PRO A 139 9.84 9.77 -19.36
CA PRO A 139 11.23 9.31 -19.35
C PRO A 139 11.60 8.71 -17.99
N SER A 140 12.42 7.65 -17.98
CA SER A 140 12.90 7.02 -16.74
C SER A 140 13.64 7.99 -15.81
N SER A 141 14.25 9.05 -16.36
CA SER A 141 14.88 10.12 -15.58
C SER A 141 13.88 10.88 -14.69
N LYS A 142 12.62 11.00 -15.09
CA LYS A 142 11.55 11.59 -14.27
C LYS A 142 11.16 10.66 -13.12
N VAL A 143 11.09 9.35 -13.37
CA VAL A 143 10.86 8.35 -12.33
C VAL A 143 12.00 8.37 -11.29
N ILE A 144 13.25 8.43 -11.74
CA ILE A 144 14.42 8.55 -10.85
C ILE A 144 14.33 9.83 -10.00
N ARG A 145 13.97 10.98 -10.61
CA ARG A 145 13.77 12.24 -9.89
C ARG A 145 12.63 12.16 -8.87
N ALA A 146 11.55 11.47 -9.19
CA ALA A 146 10.45 11.24 -8.26
C ALA A 146 10.87 10.40 -7.06
N ILE A 147 11.67 9.34 -7.28
CA ILE A 147 12.25 8.53 -6.19
C ILE A 147 13.15 9.40 -5.31
N GLN A 148 14.01 10.24 -5.90
CA GLN A 148 14.86 11.16 -5.14
C GLN A 148 14.03 12.12 -4.29
N TYR A 149 12.95 12.68 -4.83
CA TYR A 149 12.03 13.52 -4.05
C TYR A 149 11.50 12.78 -2.81
N VAL A 150 11.09 11.51 -2.95
CA VAL A 150 10.60 10.74 -1.80
C VAL A 150 11.71 10.50 -0.77
N ILE A 151 12.94 10.22 -1.20
CA ILE A 151 14.10 10.10 -0.29
C ILE A 151 14.27 11.40 0.51
N ASP A 152 14.22 12.55 -0.14
CA ASP A 152 14.39 13.85 0.51
C ASP A 152 13.25 14.15 1.51
N GLN A 153 12.01 13.76 1.19
CA GLN A 153 10.88 13.90 2.12
C GLN A 153 10.96 12.90 3.28
N HIS A 154 11.39 11.66 3.00
CA HIS A 154 11.58 10.63 4.01
C HIS A 154 12.62 11.06 5.04
N GLN A 155 13.73 11.68 4.62
CA GLN A 155 14.74 12.22 5.52
C GLN A 155 14.21 13.30 6.47
N LYS A 156 13.16 14.02 6.08
CA LYS A 156 12.48 15.03 6.91
C LYS A 156 11.33 14.44 7.76
N SER A 157 10.86 13.24 7.44
CA SER A 157 9.79 12.57 8.18
C SER A 157 10.26 12.14 9.57
N GLU A 158 9.45 12.43 10.58
CA GLU A 158 9.67 12.01 11.98
C GLU A 158 9.42 10.50 12.16
N THR A 159 8.40 9.93 11.49
CA THR A 159 8.01 8.53 11.69
C THR A 159 8.93 7.55 10.97
N LYS A 160 9.57 7.99 9.88
CA LYS A 160 10.33 7.13 8.95
C LYS A 160 9.55 5.95 8.38
N LYS A 161 8.23 5.90 8.60
CA LYS A 161 7.32 4.88 8.06
C LYS A 161 6.90 5.29 6.65
N THR A 162 7.72 4.95 5.65
CA THR A 162 7.53 5.38 4.25
C THR A 162 7.46 4.19 3.31
N ILE A 163 6.45 4.22 2.42
CA ILE A 163 6.27 3.23 1.36
C ILE A 163 6.16 3.96 0.02
N ILE A 164 6.82 3.45 -1.02
CA ILE A 164 6.65 3.90 -2.41
C ILE A 164 5.84 2.84 -3.15
N ASN A 165 4.75 3.27 -3.80
CA ASN A 165 4.03 2.46 -4.78
C ASN A 165 4.41 2.93 -6.20
N LEU A 166 4.91 2.02 -7.01
CA LEU A 166 5.27 2.24 -8.41
C LEU A 166 4.49 1.25 -9.29
N SER A 167 3.30 1.67 -9.73
CA SER A 167 2.42 0.89 -10.60
C SER A 167 2.71 1.16 -12.09
N LEU A 168 3.99 1.13 -12.47
CA LEU A 168 4.48 1.44 -13.81
C LEU A 168 5.48 0.37 -14.28
N ASP A 169 5.79 0.39 -15.57
CA ASP A 169 6.73 -0.53 -16.19
C ASP A 169 7.57 0.17 -17.27
N ALA A 170 8.80 -0.29 -17.47
CA ALA A 170 9.74 0.12 -18.49
C ALA A 170 10.72 -1.02 -18.79
N PRO A 171 11.37 -1.05 -19.96
CA PRO A 171 12.49 -1.96 -20.20
C PRO A 171 13.54 -1.86 -19.09
N ARG A 172 14.18 -2.99 -18.75
CA ARG A 172 15.18 -3.06 -17.66
C ARG A 172 16.19 -1.92 -17.75
N SER A 173 16.28 -1.17 -16.66
CA SER A 173 17.16 -0.01 -16.55
C SER A 173 18.02 -0.11 -15.30
N ARG A 174 19.35 -0.15 -15.49
CA ARG A 174 20.30 -0.11 -14.38
C ARG A 174 20.13 1.16 -13.54
N ALA A 175 20.02 2.31 -14.19
CA ALA A 175 19.88 3.59 -13.49
C ALA A 175 18.61 3.65 -12.62
N LEU A 176 17.49 3.09 -13.11
CA LEU A 176 16.26 3.03 -12.31
C LEU A 176 16.41 2.05 -11.14
N ASN A 177 17.02 0.89 -11.36
CA ASN A 177 17.29 -0.07 -10.28
C ASN A 177 18.27 0.49 -9.23
N ASP A 178 19.26 1.28 -9.63
CA ASP A 178 20.20 1.96 -8.72
C ASP A 178 19.48 3.03 -7.87
N ALA A 179 18.50 3.76 -8.44
CA ALA A 179 17.67 4.70 -7.68
C ALA A 179 16.77 3.99 -6.65
N ILE A 180 16.20 2.84 -7.02
CA ILE A 180 15.45 1.97 -6.10
C ILE A 180 16.36 1.46 -4.98
N ALA A 181 17.60 1.05 -5.31
CA ALA A 181 18.58 0.63 -4.33
C ALA A 181 18.83 1.73 -3.29
N GLN A 182 19.06 2.98 -3.75
CA GLN A 182 19.25 4.13 -2.87
C GLN A 182 18.05 4.34 -1.93
N ALA A 183 16.82 4.27 -2.43
CA ALA A 183 15.64 4.40 -1.58
C ALA A 183 15.53 3.27 -0.55
N THR A 184 15.77 2.01 -0.96
CA THR A 184 15.75 0.88 -0.01
C THR A 184 16.85 0.97 1.05
N GLN A 185 18.03 1.50 0.71
CA GLN A 185 19.12 1.75 1.67
C GLN A 185 18.76 2.83 2.70
N GLN A 186 17.85 3.74 2.38
CA GLN A 186 17.26 4.71 3.32
C GLN A 186 16.09 4.12 4.12
N ASN A 187 15.91 2.79 4.12
CA ASN A 187 14.83 2.10 4.82
C ASN A 187 13.41 2.41 4.29
N ILE A 188 13.29 2.76 3.01
CA ILE A 188 11.99 2.97 2.35
C ILE A 188 11.52 1.65 1.73
N THR A 189 10.32 1.21 2.10
CA THR A 189 9.69 0.02 1.50
C THR A 189 9.17 0.35 0.11
N ILE A 190 9.37 -0.54 -0.87
CA ILE A 190 8.98 -0.31 -2.26
C ILE A 190 8.15 -1.48 -2.78
N VAL A 191 6.97 -1.16 -3.29
CA VAL A 191 6.04 -2.11 -3.92
C VAL A 191 5.83 -1.72 -5.37
N VAL A 192 5.96 -2.68 -6.27
CA VAL A 192 5.95 -2.45 -7.72
C VAL A 192 5.03 -3.44 -8.44
N ALA A 193 4.46 -3.02 -9.56
CA ALA A 193 3.77 -3.92 -10.48
C ALA A 193 4.76 -4.86 -11.19
N ALA A 194 4.35 -6.10 -11.47
CA ALA A 194 5.16 -7.03 -12.28
C ALA A 194 5.20 -6.65 -13.77
N GLY A 195 4.18 -5.94 -14.25
CA GLY A 195 3.97 -5.57 -15.66
C GLY A 195 2.87 -6.41 -16.33
N ASN A 196 2.35 -5.92 -17.44
CA ASN A 196 1.12 -6.42 -18.09
C ASN A 196 1.37 -7.04 -19.48
N GLY A 197 2.54 -7.65 -19.67
CA GLY A 197 2.96 -8.21 -20.95
C GLY A 197 3.55 -7.19 -21.91
N ASP A 198 3.82 -7.64 -23.14
CA ASP A 198 4.22 -6.78 -24.26
C ASP A 198 3.02 -6.02 -24.86
N ASP A 199 3.23 -5.28 -25.95
CA ASP A 199 2.18 -4.53 -26.65
C ASP A 199 1.03 -5.41 -27.18
N LYS A 200 1.22 -6.74 -27.21
CA LYS A 200 0.20 -7.73 -27.61
C LYS A 200 -0.47 -8.37 -26.39
N GLY A 201 -0.13 -7.95 -25.18
CA GLY A 201 -0.61 -8.50 -23.93
C GLY A 201 -0.04 -9.89 -23.61
N VAL A 202 1.08 -10.28 -24.24
CA VAL A 202 1.74 -11.55 -23.96
C VAL A 202 2.61 -11.38 -22.71
N PRO A 203 2.39 -12.14 -21.64
CA PRO A 203 3.22 -12.08 -20.44
C PRO A 203 4.70 -12.23 -20.72
N GLN A 204 5.52 -11.47 -20.00
CA GLN A 204 6.96 -11.46 -20.10
C GLN A 204 7.61 -11.82 -18.75
N ASP A 205 8.89 -12.17 -18.78
CA ASP A 205 9.69 -12.32 -17.54
C ASP A 205 9.92 -10.93 -16.91
N ALA A 206 9.36 -10.72 -15.71
CA ALA A 206 9.47 -9.48 -14.94
C ALA A 206 10.93 -9.08 -14.64
N CYS A 207 11.89 -10.01 -14.72
CA CYS A 207 13.30 -9.69 -14.58
C CYS A 207 13.88 -8.87 -15.75
N ASN A 208 13.18 -8.78 -16.88
CA ASN A 208 13.57 -7.98 -18.06
C ASN A 208 13.02 -6.54 -18.03
N TYR A 209 12.40 -6.16 -16.93
CA TYR A 209 11.67 -4.90 -16.79
C TYR A 209 12.07 -4.16 -15.52
N SER A 210 11.90 -2.85 -15.47
CA SER A 210 12.14 -2.04 -14.27
C SER A 210 10.90 -1.20 -13.98
N PRO A 211 10.49 -1.07 -12.72
CA PRO A 211 11.23 -1.39 -11.49
C PRO A 211 11.19 -2.86 -11.04
N SER A 212 10.37 -3.71 -11.66
CA SER A 212 10.12 -5.10 -11.25
C SER A 212 11.37 -5.96 -11.08
N SER A 213 12.39 -5.79 -11.93
CA SER A 213 13.64 -6.55 -11.84
C SER A 213 14.55 -6.19 -10.66
N ALA A 214 14.30 -5.06 -9.99
CA ALA A 214 15.06 -4.68 -8.81
C ALA A 214 14.93 -5.72 -7.68
N SER A 215 13.81 -6.45 -7.61
CA SER A 215 13.58 -7.52 -6.64
C SER A 215 14.52 -8.71 -6.77
N SER A 216 15.26 -8.83 -7.89
CA SER A 216 16.28 -9.89 -8.08
C SER A 216 17.46 -9.79 -7.11
N SER A 217 17.71 -8.61 -6.54
CA SER A 217 18.84 -8.37 -5.63
C SER A 217 18.52 -7.41 -4.48
N LEU A 218 17.30 -6.87 -4.42
CA LEU A 218 16.86 -5.89 -3.41
C LEU A 218 15.57 -6.37 -2.75
N PRO A 219 15.23 -5.87 -1.54
CA PRO A 219 13.99 -6.18 -0.85
C PRO A 219 12.77 -5.43 -1.44
N VAL A 220 12.66 -5.39 -2.76
CA VAL A 220 11.50 -4.84 -3.48
C VAL A 220 10.43 -5.91 -3.59
N ILE A 221 9.16 -5.51 -3.41
CA ILE A 221 8.00 -6.38 -3.49
C ILE A 221 7.36 -6.21 -4.87
N THR A 222 7.60 -7.14 -5.76
CA THR A 222 7.04 -7.15 -7.12
C THR A 222 5.78 -8.00 -7.17
N VAL A 223 4.68 -7.43 -7.66
CA VAL A 223 3.34 -8.00 -7.50
C VAL A 223 2.73 -8.40 -8.84
N GLY A 224 2.45 -9.70 -9.00
CA GLY A 224 1.67 -10.24 -10.12
C GLY A 224 0.17 -10.20 -9.86
N ALA A 225 -0.63 -10.51 -10.87
CA ALA A 225 -2.10 -10.44 -10.80
C ALA A 225 -2.78 -11.81 -10.92
N VAL A 226 -3.81 -12.04 -10.11
CA VAL A 226 -4.78 -13.14 -10.29
C VAL A 226 -6.19 -12.62 -10.54
N ASP A 227 -7.01 -13.49 -11.11
CA ASP A 227 -8.46 -13.30 -11.22
C ASP A 227 -9.22 -13.79 -9.98
N LYS A 228 -10.54 -13.61 -10.00
CA LYS A 228 -11.45 -13.97 -8.89
C LYS A 228 -11.51 -15.46 -8.56
N ASN A 229 -10.93 -16.33 -9.39
CA ASN A 229 -10.90 -17.77 -9.22
C ASN A 229 -9.49 -18.27 -8.85
N ASP A 230 -8.61 -17.38 -8.38
CA ASP A 230 -7.21 -17.66 -8.08
C ASP A 230 -6.43 -18.19 -9.31
N LYS A 231 -6.82 -17.79 -10.52
CA LYS A 231 -6.06 -18.07 -11.73
C LYS A 231 -5.15 -16.89 -12.05
N VAL A 232 -3.89 -17.14 -12.43
CA VAL A 232 -3.00 -16.09 -12.93
C VAL A 232 -3.67 -15.32 -14.07
N ALA A 233 -3.69 -13.99 -13.96
CA ALA A 233 -4.25 -13.13 -14.98
C ALA A 233 -3.46 -13.27 -16.29
N SER A 234 -4.15 -13.36 -17.43
CA SER A 234 -3.51 -13.68 -18.71
C SER A 234 -2.49 -12.66 -19.19
N PHE A 235 -2.51 -11.44 -18.64
CA PHE A 235 -1.56 -10.36 -18.92
C PHE A 235 -0.41 -10.28 -17.91
N SER A 236 -0.48 -10.96 -16.77
CA SER A 236 0.49 -10.75 -15.67
C SER A 236 1.86 -11.25 -16.09
N ASN A 237 2.87 -10.38 -16.03
CA ASN A 237 4.26 -10.82 -16.11
C ASN A 237 4.59 -11.84 -14.99
N TYR A 238 5.60 -12.65 -15.26
CA TYR A 238 5.96 -13.84 -14.49
C TYR A 238 7.45 -13.86 -14.12
N GLY A 239 7.89 -14.92 -13.47
CA GLY A 239 9.29 -15.23 -13.23
C GLY A 239 9.74 -14.95 -11.81
N LYS A 240 11.01 -15.29 -11.53
CA LYS A 240 11.62 -15.20 -10.20
C LYS A 240 11.66 -13.79 -9.58
N CYS A 241 11.48 -12.75 -10.38
CA CYS A 241 11.40 -11.38 -9.89
C CYS A 241 10.02 -11.06 -9.28
N VAL A 242 8.99 -11.87 -9.54
CA VAL A 242 7.70 -11.74 -8.85
C VAL A 242 7.84 -12.26 -7.41
N THR A 243 7.40 -11.45 -6.44
CA THR A 243 7.46 -11.80 -5.00
C THR A 243 6.21 -12.57 -4.57
N LEU A 244 5.04 -12.12 -5.02
CA LEU A 244 3.74 -12.75 -4.77
C LEU A 244 2.72 -12.24 -5.80
N LEU A 245 1.54 -12.83 -5.82
CA LEU A 245 0.41 -12.36 -6.60
C LEU A 245 -0.69 -11.81 -5.69
N ALA A 246 -1.50 -10.90 -6.22
CA ALA A 246 -2.68 -10.36 -5.55
C ALA A 246 -3.84 -10.23 -6.56
N PRO A 247 -5.09 -10.05 -6.10
CA PRO A 247 -6.21 -9.71 -6.98
C PRO A 247 -5.85 -8.56 -7.92
N GLY A 248 -6.07 -8.73 -9.22
CA GLY A 248 -5.68 -7.73 -10.21
C GLY A 248 -6.60 -7.63 -11.42
N THR A 249 -7.71 -8.37 -11.46
CA THR A 249 -8.70 -8.30 -12.55
C THR A 249 -10.03 -7.74 -12.07
N ASN A 250 -10.64 -6.86 -12.85
CA ASN A 250 -11.98 -6.32 -12.61
C ASN A 250 -12.15 -5.83 -11.18
N LEU A 251 -11.15 -5.12 -10.67
CA LEU A 251 -11.21 -4.48 -9.36
C LEU A 251 -11.96 -3.16 -9.49
N ALA A 252 -12.78 -2.82 -8.51
CA ALA A 252 -13.38 -1.50 -8.42
C ALA A 252 -12.50 -0.59 -7.55
N SER A 253 -12.33 0.65 -7.96
CA SER A 253 -11.69 1.71 -7.18
C SER A 253 -12.23 3.08 -7.61
N ILE A 254 -11.79 4.13 -6.95
CA ILE A 254 -12.13 5.51 -7.29
C ILE A 254 -11.54 5.91 -8.65
N SER A 255 -12.15 6.88 -9.31
CA SER A 255 -11.61 7.46 -10.55
C SER A 255 -11.51 8.98 -10.43
N ASN A 256 -10.76 9.59 -11.35
CA ASN A 256 -10.53 11.04 -11.37
C ASN A 256 -11.69 11.85 -11.98
N LYS A 257 -12.77 11.20 -12.45
CA LYS A 257 -13.85 11.87 -13.20
C LYS A 257 -14.70 12.81 -12.35
N SER A 258 -14.88 12.50 -11.08
CA SER A 258 -15.57 13.36 -10.10
C SER A 258 -15.11 13.02 -8.68
N PRO A 259 -15.46 13.85 -7.67
CA PRO A 259 -15.14 13.55 -6.26
C PRO A 259 -15.81 12.29 -5.68
N THR A 260 -16.71 11.64 -6.42
CA THR A 260 -17.47 10.45 -5.98
C THR A 260 -17.45 9.30 -7.00
N SER A 261 -16.79 9.48 -8.14
CA SER A 261 -16.80 8.51 -9.23
C SER A 261 -15.92 7.30 -8.96
N SER A 262 -16.36 6.13 -9.43
CA SER A 262 -15.57 4.90 -9.44
C SER A 262 -15.40 4.36 -10.85
N ALA A 263 -14.43 3.45 -11.02
CA ALA A 263 -14.20 2.69 -12.23
C ALA A 263 -13.89 1.24 -11.88
N VAL A 264 -13.90 0.37 -12.90
CA VAL A 264 -13.47 -1.02 -12.80
C VAL A 264 -12.34 -1.26 -13.80
N LEU A 265 -11.17 -1.66 -13.32
CA LEU A 265 -9.97 -1.84 -14.14
C LEU A 265 -9.25 -3.16 -13.80
N SER A 266 -8.34 -3.57 -14.70
CA SER A 266 -7.49 -4.76 -14.55
C SER A 266 -6.04 -4.42 -14.84
N GLY A 267 -5.11 -4.99 -14.08
CA GLY A 267 -3.67 -4.75 -14.22
C GLY A 267 -2.89 -5.16 -12.97
N THR A 268 -1.62 -5.52 -13.16
CA THR A 268 -0.67 -5.69 -12.05
C THR A 268 -0.47 -4.37 -11.29
N SER A 269 -0.63 -3.24 -11.98
CA SER A 269 -0.76 -1.89 -11.41
C SER A 269 -1.84 -1.74 -10.34
N PHE A 270 -2.85 -2.61 -10.33
CA PHE A 270 -3.96 -2.62 -9.37
C PHE A 270 -3.86 -3.77 -8.35
N ALA A 271 -3.03 -4.79 -8.64
CA ALA A 271 -2.63 -5.78 -7.65
C ALA A 271 -1.61 -5.21 -6.66
N ALA A 272 -0.62 -4.46 -7.16
CA ALA A 272 0.41 -3.79 -6.36
C ALA A 272 -0.14 -2.93 -5.20
N PRO A 273 -1.12 -2.02 -5.39
CA PRO A 273 -1.63 -1.19 -4.30
C PRO A 273 -2.34 -1.96 -3.18
N LEU A 274 -2.89 -3.16 -3.43
CA LEU A 274 -3.41 -4.00 -2.35
C LEU A 274 -2.28 -4.48 -1.43
N VAL A 275 -1.14 -4.88 -2.02
CA VAL A 275 0.07 -5.26 -1.26
C VAL A 275 0.68 -4.04 -0.58
N THR A 276 0.71 -2.87 -1.24
CA THR A 276 1.14 -1.59 -0.64
C THR A 276 0.33 -1.25 0.60
N GLY A 277 -1.01 -1.38 0.52
CA GLY A 277 -1.86 -1.17 1.68
C GLY A 277 -1.61 -2.19 2.79
N PHE A 278 -1.41 -3.46 2.47
CA PHE A 278 -1.07 -4.47 3.47
C PHE A 278 0.29 -4.22 4.14
N ALA A 279 1.30 -3.78 3.37
CA ALA A 279 2.58 -3.33 3.89
C ALA A 279 2.43 -2.14 4.86
N ALA A 280 1.50 -1.21 4.58
CA ALA A 280 1.19 -0.12 5.48
C ALA A 280 0.47 -0.60 6.76
N LEU A 281 -0.38 -1.62 6.69
CA LEU A 281 -0.98 -2.24 7.88
C LEU A 281 0.11 -2.85 8.78
N ILE A 282 1.00 -3.68 8.23
CA ILE A 282 2.12 -4.28 8.96
C ILE A 282 3.01 -3.20 9.61
N MET A 283 3.39 -2.19 8.83
CA MET A 283 4.28 -1.12 9.30
C MET A 283 3.62 -0.26 10.40
N ALA A 284 2.31 -0.07 10.35
CA ALA A 284 1.57 0.67 11.37
C ALA A 284 1.39 -0.13 12.67
N ASP A 285 1.17 -1.44 12.56
CA ASP A 285 0.92 -2.33 13.71
C ASP A 285 2.19 -2.81 14.42
N SER A 286 3.36 -2.63 13.80
CA SER A 286 4.64 -2.94 14.42
C SER A 286 5.06 -1.90 15.47
N ASP A 287 5.47 -2.40 16.65
CA ASP A 287 6.07 -1.63 17.75
C ASP A 287 7.45 -1.06 17.40
N THR A 288 8.11 -1.63 16.39
CA THR A 288 9.44 -1.21 15.92
C THR A 288 9.40 -0.78 14.45
N LEU A 289 10.39 0.02 14.04
CA LEU A 289 10.56 0.38 12.63
C LEU A 289 11.16 -0.81 11.88
N LEU A 290 10.33 -1.48 11.07
CA LEU A 290 10.76 -2.60 10.23
C LEU A 290 11.52 -2.11 8.99
N SER A 291 12.50 -2.90 8.59
CA SER A 291 13.20 -2.73 7.33
C SER A 291 12.38 -3.22 6.13
N PRO A 292 12.71 -2.79 4.89
CA PRO A 292 12.07 -3.29 3.69
C PRO A 292 12.14 -4.82 3.56
N ALA A 293 13.23 -5.44 4.02
CA ALA A 293 13.42 -6.88 3.99
C ALA A 293 12.46 -7.59 4.97
N GLU A 294 12.32 -7.08 6.19
CA GLU A 294 11.40 -7.63 7.19
C GLU A 294 9.93 -7.47 6.77
N ILE A 295 9.57 -6.31 6.19
CA ILE A 295 8.22 -6.10 5.63
C ILE A 295 7.95 -7.11 4.51
N LYS A 296 8.89 -7.29 3.58
CA LYS A 296 8.76 -8.26 2.48
C LYS A 296 8.63 -9.69 3.02
N GLU A 297 9.43 -10.06 4.01
CA GLU A 297 9.40 -11.39 4.63
C GLU A 297 8.05 -11.65 5.33
N GLN A 298 7.53 -10.69 6.09
CA GLN A 298 6.22 -10.82 6.73
C GLN A 298 5.10 -10.98 5.69
N ILE A 299 5.10 -10.18 4.63
CA ILE A 299 4.10 -10.30 3.54
C ILE A 299 4.13 -11.70 2.92
N VAL A 300 5.33 -12.22 2.63
CA VAL A 300 5.48 -13.57 2.05
C VAL A 300 5.07 -14.66 3.03
N SER A 301 5.38 -14.52 4.32
CA SER A 301 5.02 -15.52 5.34
C SER A 301 3.51 -15.58 5.61
N TYR A 302 2.81 -14.45 5.50
CA TYR A 302 1.35 -14.42 5.57
C TYR A 302 0.68 -15.01 4.34
N ALA A 303 1.29 -14.90 3.15
CA ALA A 303 0.70 -15.28 1.88
C ALA A 303 0.12 -16.71 1.88
N THR A 304 -1.01 -16.90 1.20
CA THR A 304 -1.61 -18.21 1.02
C THR A 304 -0.91 -18.94 -0.12
N SER A 305 -0.22 -20.03 0.22
CA SER A 305 0.57 -20.78 -0.75
C SER A 305 -0.20 -21.93 -1.40
N GLY A 306 0.15 -22.26 -2.65
CA GLY A 306 -0.25 -23.51 -3.32
C GLY A 306 -1.70 -23.55 -3.82
N ILE A 307 -2.38 -22.40 -3.89
CA ILE A 307 -3.79 -22.31 -4.32
C ILE A 307 -3.96 -21.68 -5.71
N ILE A 308 -2.93 -21.01 -6.22
CA ILE A 308 -3.00 -20.31 -7.51
C ILE A 308 -2.90 -21.33 -8.64
N SER A 309 -3.80 -21.21 -9.61
CA SER A 309 -3.82 -22.01 -10.84
C SER A 309 -3.32 -21.21 -12.04
N GLY A 310 -2.87 -21.89 -13.11
CA GLY A 310 -2.39 -21.24 -14.34
C GLY A 310 -0.95 -20.73 -14.30
N LEU A 311 -0.21 -20.99 -13.21
CA LEU A 311 1.24 -20.76 -13.16
C LEU A 311 1.98 -21.71 -14.10
N LYS A 312 3.06 -21.24 -14.72
CA LYS A 312 4.00 -22.07 -15.49
C LYS A 312 5.22 -22.40 -14.62
N SER A 313 6.06 -23.33 -15.08
CA SER A 313 7.35 -23.63 -14.45
C SER A 313 8.42 -22.57 -14.78
N ASP A 314 8.13 -21.31 -14.48
CA ASP A 314 8.94 -20.13 -14.83
C ASP A 314 9.60 -19.46 -13.61
N GLY A 315 9.39 -20.00 -12.41
CA GLY A 315 9.92 -19.47 -11.16
C GLY A 315 9.00 -18.46 -10.46
N THR A 316 7.80 -18.20 -10.98
CA THR A 316 6.78 -17.41 -10.27
C THR A 316 6.33 -18.15 -9.00
N PRO A 317 6.35 -17.52 -7.82
CA PRO A 317 5.91 -18.16 -6.59
C PRO A 317 4.39 -18.40 -6.60
N ASN A 318 3.97 -19.58 -6.14
CA ASN A 318 2.56 -19.85 -5.87
C ASN A 318 2.18 -19.30 -4.49
N ALA A 319 2.14 -17.97 -4.39
CA ALA A 319 1.85 -17.23 -3.16
C ALA A 319 0.85 -16.11 -3.45
N LEU A 320 -0.34 -16.20 -2.87
CA LEU A 320 -1.38 -15.18 -2.97
C LEU A 320 -1.38 -14.30 -1.72
N LEU A 321 -1.48 -12.97 -1.89
CA LEU A 321 -1.64 -12.02 -0.78
C LEU A 321 -2.75 -12.48 0.17
N PHE A 322 -2.43 -12.52 1.46
CA PHE A 322 -3.38 -12.67 2.55
C PHE A 322 -3.25 -11.42 3.43
N GLY A 323 -4.33 -10.65 3.53
CA GLY A 323 -4.33 -9.26 3.99
C GLY A 323 -4.93 -9.06 5.39
N ASN A 324 -5.15 -10.13 6.15
CA ASN A 324 -5.75 -10.10 7.49
C ASN A 324 -4.66 -10.44 8.53
N LEU A 325 -4.34 -9.47 9.40
CA LEU A 325 -3.32 -9.56 10.45
C LEU A 325 -3.88 -10.16 11.74
#